data_AF-A0A2V7PQ84-F1
#
_entry.id   AF-A0A2V7PQ84-F1
#
_cell.length_a   1.000
_cell.length_b   1.000
_cell.length_c   1.000
_cell.angle_alpha   90.00
_cell.angle_beta   90.00
_cell.angle_gamma   90.00
#
_symmetry.space_group_name_H-M   'P 1'
#
loop_
_entity.id
_entity.type
_entity.pdbx_description
1 polymer ?
#
loop_
_entity_poly.entity_id
_entity_poly.type
_entity_poly.pdbx_seq_one_letter_code
_entity_poly.pdbx_strand_id
1 'polypeptide(L)'
;MRTIGTITRLQIQRGSLKRGEKPTRVYDPTPLLSVPALNVTPEGALGASPDGADAWIVDVHHRAHPYTKNEDGRRPTAASESG
;
A
#
# COMPACT_ATOMS: atom_id res chain seq x y z
N MET A 1 12.25 -17.83 -17.38
CA MET A 1 12.18 -16.81 -16.30
C MET A 1 13.54 -16.72 -15.64
N ARG A 2 13.99 -15.52 -15.25
CA ARG A 2 15.26 -15.30 -14.55
C ARG A 2 14.99 -14.60 -13.22
N THR A 3 15.56 -15.12 -12.14
CA THR A 3 15.49 -14.48 -10.82
C THR A 3 16.21 -13.14 -10.83
N ILE A 4 15.56 -12.08 -10.33
CA ILE A 4 16.13 -10.72 -10.25
C ILE A 4 16.46 -10.28 -8.83
N GLY A 5 16.08 -11.05 -7.82
CA GLY A 5 16.34 -10.74 -6.42
C GLY A 5 15.43 -11.51 -5.48
N THR A 6 15.67 -11.34 -4.18
CA THR A 6 14.85 -11.90 -3.11
C THR A 6 14.07 -10.78 -2.45
N ILE A 7 12.77 -10.97 -2.23
CA ILE A 7 11.96 -10.04 -1.46
C ILE A 7 12.34 -10.19 0.02
N THR A 8 12.86 -9.12 0.62
CA THR A 8 13.32 -9.13 2.02
C THR A 8 12.25 -8.68 3.00
N ARG A 9 11.20 -8.01 2.52
CA ARG A 9 10.13 -7.45 3.36
C ARG A 9 8.84 -7.30 2.58
N LEU A 10 7.73 -7.61 3.23
CA LEU A 10 6.38 -7.29 2.77
C LEU A 10 5.76 -6.26 3.70
N GLN A 11 5.04 -5.31 3.12
CA GLN A 11 4.38 -4.24 3.87
C GLN A 11 3.05 -3.90 3.22
N ILE A 12 2.12 -3.41 4.03
CA ILE A 12 0.93 -2.68 3.59
C ILE A 12 0.98 -1.24 4.09
N GLN A 13 0.38 -0.33 3.35
CA GLN A 13 0.21 1.06 3.72
C GLN A 13 -1.21 1.27 4.25
N ARG A 14 -1.36 1.62 5.52
CA ARG A 14 -2.69 1.78 6.16
C ARG A 14 -3.27 3.20 6.06
N GLY A 15 -2.50 4.15 5.51
CA GLY A 15 -2.86 5.57 5.47
C GLY A 15 -1.92 6.41 4.62
N SER A 16 -2.20 7.72 4.48
CA SER A 16 -1.35 8.63 3.70
C SER A 16 0.01 8.82 4.35
N LEU A 17 1.09 8.51 3.63
CA LEU A 17 2.47 8.77 4.08
C LEU A 17 2.82 10.26 4.01
N LYS A 18 2.18 11.03 3.13
CA LYS A 18 2.42 12.47 3.02
C LYS A 18 1.42 13.22 3.90
N ARG A 19 1.89 13.78 5.02
CA ARG A 19 1.10 14.48 6.05
C ARG A 19 1.26 16.00 5.95
N GLY A 20 0.20 16.73 6.24
CA GLY A 20 0.16 18.19 6.09
C GLY A 20 -0.08 18.65 4.66
N GLU A 21 -0.01 19.95 4.47
CA GLU A 21 -0.28 20.65 3.20
C GLU A 21 1.02 21.12 2.55
N LYS A 22 0.95 21.48 1.26
CA LYS A 22 2.07 22.15 0.60
C LYS A 22 2.22 23.58 1.16
N PRO A 23 3.45 24.12 1.32
CA PRO A 23 4.74 23.50 0.99
C PRO A 23 5.37 22.70 2.14
N THR A 24 4.80 22.72 3.35
CA THR A 24 5.39 22.15 4.57
C THR A 24 5.09 20.65 4.77
N ARG A 25 4.77 19.95 3.68
CA ARG A 25 4.33 18.55 3.72
C ARG A 25 5.48 17.64 4.14
N VAL A 26 5.23 16.76 5.12
CA VAL A 26 6.23 15.84 5.66
C VAL A 26 5.89 14.39 5.30
N TYR A 27 6.93 13.57 5.12
CA TYR A 27 6.80 12.13 4.98
C TYR A 27 6.78 11.45 6.35
N ASP A 28 5.73 10.66 6.61
CA ASP A 28 5.52 9.89 7.83
C ASP A 28 5.40 8.40 7.47
N PRO A 29 6.37 7.55 7.84
CA PRO A 29 6.33 6.12 7.55
C PRO A 29 5.46 5.31 8.52
N THR A 30 4.95 5.90 9.60
CA THR A 30 4.16 5.22 10.65
C THR A 30 2.98 4.38 10.10
N PRO A 31 2.28 4.79 9.02
CA PRO A 31 1.20 3.97 8.45
C PRO A 31 1.66 2.68 7.78
N LEU A 32 2.96 2.49 7.50
CA LEU A 32 3.49 1.25 6.95
C LEU A 32 3.54 0.15 8.01
N LEU A 33 2.95 -1.00 7.70
CA LEU A 33 2.96 -2.18 8.57
C LEU A 33 3.64 -3.33 7.86
N SER A 34 4.62 -3.96 8.52
CA SER A 34 5.21 -5.21 8.01
C SER A 34 4.22 -6.36 8.20
N VAL A 35 4.08 -7.21 7.18
CA VAL A 35 3.17 -8.35 7.18
C VAL A 35 3.90 -9.61 6.73
N PRO A 36 3.51 -10.80 7.19
CA PRO A 36 4.16 -12.05 6.80
C PRO A 36 3.77 -12.52 5.39
N ALA A 37 2.60 -12.10 4.89
CA ALA A 37 2.10 -12.48 3.59
C ALA A 37 1.25 -11.36 2.97
N LEU A 38 1.19 -11.33 1.63
CA LEU A 38 0.30 -10.48 0.86
C LEU A 38 -0.62 -11.34 -0.01
N ASN A 39 -1.89 -10.98 -0.04
CA ASN A 39 -2.80 -11.35 -1.10
C ASN A 39 -2.93 -10.16 -2.07
N VAL A 40 -2.45 -10.32 -3.31
CA VAL A 40 -2.43 -9.26 -4.32
C VAL A 40 -3.47 -9.59 -5.37
N THR A 41 -4.42 -8.67 -5.56
CA THR A 41 -5.53 -8.80 -6.50
C THR A 41 -5.60 -7.56 -7.40
N PRO A 42 -6.39 -7.59 -8.49
CA PRO A 42 -6.65 -6.37 -9.28
C PRO A 42 -7.26 -5.23 -8.46
N GLU A 43 -7.95 -5.53 -7.36
CA GLU A 43 -8.57 -4.51 -6.50
C GLU A 43 -7.58 -3.88 -5.51
N GLY A 44 -6.36 -4.41 -5.43
CA GLY A 44 -5.29 -3.96 -4.54
C GLY A 44 -4.73 -5.10 -3.68
N ALA A 45 -4.00 -4.71 -2.63
CA ALA A 45 -3.33 -5.64 -1.73
C ALA A 45 -4.04 -5.77 -0.37
N LEU A 46 -3.96 -6.97 0.20
CA LEU A 46 -4.31 -7.27 1.57
C LEU A 46 -3.09 -7.88 2.25
N GLY A 47 -2.83 -7.50 3.50
CA GLY A 47 -1.75 -8.06 4.31
C GLY A 47 -2.29 -8.99 5.38
N ALA A 48 -1.71 -10.17 5.55
CA ALA A 48 -2.08 -11.05 6.66
C ALA A 48 -1.75 -10.34 7.98
N SER A 49 -2.66 -10.39 8.94
CA SER A 49 -2.43 -9.82 10.27
C SER A 49 -1.30 -10.57 10.97
N PRO A 50 -0.35 -9.87 11.62
CA PRO A 50 0.66 -10.52 12.45
C PRO A 50 0.04 -11.25 13.67
N ASP A 51 -1.15 -10.84 14.09
CA ASP A 51 -1.81 -11.32 15.31
C ASP A 51 -2.76 -12.50 15.08
N GLY A 52 -2.95 -12.95 13.82
CA GLY A 52 -3.82 -14.10 13.53
C GLY A 52 -3.98 -14.38 12.03
N ALA A 53 -3.94 -15.66 11.66
CA ALA A 53 -3.91 -16.14 10.28
C ALA A 53 -5.17 -15.79 9.45
N ASP A 54 -6.31 -15.55 10.11
CA ASP A 54 -7.61 -15.34 9.45
C ASP A 54 -8.02 -13.86 9.32
N ALA A 55 -7.22 -12.94 9.86
CA ALA A 55 -7.48 -11.51 9.78
C ALA A 55 -6.64 -10.86 8.67
N TRP A 56 -7.30 -10.16 7.74
CA TRP A 56 -6.65 -9.41 6.67
C TRP A 56 -6.72 -7.92 6.94
N ILE A 57 -5.61 -7.24 6.72
CA ILE A 57 -5.50 -5.79 6.84
C ILE A 57 -5.50 -5.21 5.42
N VAL A 58 -6.42 -4.30 5.16
CA VAL A 58 -6.65 -3.71 3.84
C VAL A 58 -5.62 -2.60 3.58
N ASP A 59 -4.92 -2.65 2.44
CA ASP A 59 -4.04 -1.56 2.02
C ASP A 59 -4.87 -0.33 1.61
N VAL A 60 -4.38 0.88 1.88
CA VAL A 60 -5.07 2.14 1.58
C VAL A 60 -5.35 2.34 0.09
N HIS A 61 -4.62 1.65 -0.78
CA HIS A 61 -4.84 1.68 -2.22
C HIS A 61 -5.85 0.65 -2.70
N HIS A 62 -6.23 -0.30 -1.84
CA HIS A 62 -7.24 -1.29 -2.16
C HIS A 62 -8.61 -0.62 -2.33
N ARG A 63 -9.40 -1.05 -3.32
CA ARG A 63 -10.69 -0.44 -3.66
C ARG A 63 -11.68 -0.42 -2.49
N ALA A 64 -11.67 -1.46 -1.67
CA ALA A 64 -12.50 -1.56 -0.46
C ALA A 64 -12.02 -0.73 0.74
N HIS A 65 -10.87 -0.05 0.67
CA HIS A 65 -10.37 0.72 1.81
C HIS A 65 -11.18 2.02 1.99
N PRO A 66 -11.66 2.36 3.20
CA PRO A 66 -12.54 3.52 3.42
C PRO A 66 -11.90 4.86 3.08
N TYR A 67 -10.56 4.93 3.08
CA TYR A 67 -9.78 6.11 2.73
C TYR A 67 -9.05 5.97 1.39
N THR A 68 -9.48 5.06 0.53
CA THR A 68 -8.86 4.91 -0.79
C THR A 68 -9.01 6.18 -1.62
N LYS A 69 -7.99 6.45 -2.42
CA LYS A 69 -8.04 7.47 -3.48
C LYS A 69 -8.10 6.82 -4.87
N ASN A 70 -8.27 5.50 -4.91
CA ASN A 70 -8.34 4.65 -6.10
C ASN A 70 -9.74 4.08 -6.25
N GLU A 71 -10.76 4.94 -6.33
CA GLU A 71 -12.14 4.48 -6.38
C GLU A 71 -12.43 3.64 -7.65
N ASP A 72 -11.65 3.84 -8.72
CA ASP A 72 -11.74 3.15 -10.00
C ASP A 72 -10.75 1.97 -10.16
N GLY A 73 -9.94 1.67 -9.13
CA GLY A 73 -8.95 0.60 -9.16
C GLY A 73 -7.73 0.86 -10.08
N ARG A 74 -7.59 2.06 -10.68
CA ARG A 74 -6.45 2.41 -11.54
C ARG A 74 -5.58 3.47 -10.87
N ARG A 75 -4.32 3.14 -10.60
CA ARG A 75 -3.27 4.17 -10.47
C ARG A 75 -2.53 4.28 -11.80
N PRO A 76 -2.24 5.49 -12.30
CA PRO A 76 -1.25 5.64 -13.33
C PRO A 76 0.07 5.06 -12.79
N THR A 77 0.69 4.16 -13.55
CA THR A 77 2.09 3.81 -13.34
C THR A 77 2.89 5.11 -13.29
N ALA A 78 3.82 5.24 -12.34
CA ALA A 78 4.51 6.47 -11.92
C ALA A 78 5.32 7.26 -12.99
N ALA A 79 5.02 7.10 -14.28
CA ALA A 79 5.65 7.78 -15.41
C ALA A 79 4.91 9.07 -15.85
N SER A 80 3.82 9.49 -15.19
CA SER A 80 3.01 10.63 -15.66
C SER A 80 3.01 11.88 -14.77
N GLU A 81 3.90 11.99 -13.78
CA GLU A 81 4.08 13.24 -13.02
C GLU A 81 5.34 13.99 -13.49
N SER A 82 5.29 14.48 -14.73
CA SER A 82 6.10 15.62 -15.17
C SER A 82 5.16 16.64 -15.80
N GLY A 83 4.73 17.60 -14.99
CA GLY A 83 3.93 18.77 -15.37
C GLY A 83 4.35 19.94 -14.51
#